data_AF-A0A0G4P054-F1
#
_entry.id   AF-A0A0G4P054-F1
#
_cell.length_a   1.000
_cell.length_b   1.000
_cell.length_c   1.000
_cell.angle_alpha   90.00
_cell.angle_beta   90.00
_cell.angle_gamma   90.00
#
_symmetry.space_group_name_H-M   'P 1'
#
loop_
_entity.id
_entity.type
_entity.pdbx_description
1 polymer ?
#
loop_
_entity_poly.entity_id
_entity_poly.type
_entity_poly.pdbx_seq_one_letter_code
_entity_poly.pdbx_strand_id
1 'polypeptide(L)'
;MADRTTYLNYKQDQKLLVYWITRVCNNITNTSPSEPPVVPVSTGEVSVATLKELSELIARHNKRIPVTIYQLFWSIIEARRERHLLFLKIAASNPDPKIQKNNDTHSHWINGLTDAFNIL
;
A
#
# COMPACT_ATOMS: atom_id res chain seq x y z
N MET A 1 -9.23 15.66 -13.47
CA MET A 1 -9.07 14.33 -14.12
C MET A 1 -7.73 13.79 -13.69
N ALA A 2 -7.64 12.57 -13.16
CA ALA A 2 -6.34 11.98 -12.78
C ALA A 2 -5.50 11.76 -14.04
N ASP A 3 -4.52 12.62 -14.27
CA ASP A 3 -3.66 12.61 -15.46
C ASP A 3 -2.56 11.54 -15.33
N ARG A 4 -1.75 11.37 -16.39
CA ARG A 4 -0.63 10.43 -16.40
C ARG A 4 0.40 10.74 -15.29
N THR A 5 0.56 12.00 -14.94
CA THR A 5 1.47 12.47 -13.90
C THR A 5 0.98 12.02 -12.52
N THR A 6 -0.30 12.18 -12.23
CA THR A 6 -0.94 11.64 -11.00
C THR A 6 -0.70 10.14 -10.89
N TYR A 7 -0.85 9.39 -12.00
CA TYR A 7 -0.62 7.95 -12.02
C TYR A 7 0.82 7.55 -11.68
N LEU A 8 1.79 8.24 -12.27
CA LEU A 8 3.20 7.98 -12.03
C LEU A 8 3.60 8.36 -10.60
N ASN A 9 3.08 9.49 -10.11
CA ASN A 9 3.38 9.97 -8.76
C ASN A 9 2.90 8.99 -7.69
N TYR A 10 1.64 8.56 -7.70
CA TYR A 10 1.17 7.62 -6.66
C TYR A 10 1.89 6.27 -6.73
N LYS A 11 2.32 5.83 -7.93
CA LYS A 11 3.13 4.62 -8.10
C LYS A 11 4.52 4.76 -7.50
N GLN A 12 5.13 5.93 -7.64
CA GLN A 12 6.42 6.24 -7.03
C GLN A 12 6.29 6.36 -5.51
N ASP A 13 5.27 7.07 -5.03
CA ASP A 13 4.97 7.20 -3.60
C ASP A 13 4.73 5.84 -2.95
N GLN A 14 4.01 4.94 -3.62
CA GLN A 14 3.83 3.57 -3.14
C GLN A 14 5.16 2.81 -3.01
N LYS A 15 6.10 2.98 -3.94
CA LYS A 15 7.43 2.36 -3.82
C LYS A 15 8.20 2.92 -2.62
N LEU A 16 8.10 4.23 -2.38
CA LEU A 16 8.73 4.88 -1.23
C LEU A 16 8.12 4.39 0.09
N LEU A 17 6.80 4.24 0.15
CA LEU A 17 6.11 3.69 1.32
C LEU A 17 6.54 2.25 1.60
N VAL A 18 6.54 1.38 0.58
CA VAL A 18 7.01 -0.01 0.73
C VAL A 18 8.45 -0.05 1.21
N TYR A 19 9.34 0.74 0.60
CA TYR A 19 10.73 0.82 1.02
C TYR A 19 10.87 1.25 2.48
N TRP A 20 10.10 2.26 2.91
CA TRP A 20 10.11 2.71 4.30
C TRP A 20 9.66 1.60 5.26
N ILE A 21 8.53 0.94 4.97
CA ILE A 21 8.01 -0.17 5.79
C ILE A 21 9.07 -1.28 5.93
N THR A 22 9.64 -1.74 4.80
CA THR A 22 10.68 -2.77 4.80
C THR A 22 11.90 -2.35 5.61
N ARG A 23 12.37 -1.11 5.45
CA ARG A 23 13.53 -0.60 6.19
C ARG A 23 13.27 -0.56 7.70
N VAL A 24 12.09 -0.14 8.11
CA VAL A 24 11.70 -0.10 9.53
C VAL A 24 11.62 -1.51 10.11
N CYS A 25 10.95 -2.44 9.43
CA CYS A 25 10.86 -3.84 9.86
C CYS A 25 12.25 -4.48 9.98
N ASN A 26 13.14 -4.29 9.01
CA ASN A 26 14.51 -4.80 9.08
C ASN A 26 15.26 -4.24 10.29
N ASN A 27 15.05 -2.97 10.63
CA ASN A 27 15.66 -2.38 11.82
C ASN A 27 15.12 -3.03 13.11
N ILE A 28 13.80 -3.28 13.18
CA ILE A 28 13.16 -3.96 14.32
C ILE A 28 13.75 -5.37 14.49
N THR A 29 13.78 -6.18 13.42
CA THR A 29 14.33 -7.54 13.47
C THR A 29 15.82 -7.55 13.86
N ASN A 30 16.61 -6.61 13.34
CA ASN A 30 18.04 -6.53 13.67
C ASN A 30 18.30 -6.12 15.12
N THR A 31 17.36 -5.41 15.75
CA THR A 31 17.49 -4.91 17.13
C THR A 31 16.77 -5.77 18.17
N SER A 32 15.91 -6.71 17.73
CA SER A 32 15.13 -7.59 18.59
C SER A 32 15.38 -9.08 18.26
N PRO A 33 16.14 -9.82 19.09
CA PRO A 33 16.47 -11.23 18.83
C PRO A 33 15.26 -12.19 18.87
N SER A 34 14.11 -11.74 19.39
CA SER A 34 12.90 -12.56 19.55
C SER A 34 11.96 -12.52 18.34
N GLU A 35 12.17 -11.60 17.39
CA GLU A 35 11.32 -11.47 16.20
C GLU A 35 11.89 -12.30 15.04
N PRO A 36 11.06 -13.09 14.33
CA PRO A 36 11.52 -13.85 13.18
C PRO A 36 11.99 -12.91 12.05
N PRO A 37 12.96 -13.34 11.21
CA PRO A 37 13.37 -12.58 10.04
C PRO A 37 12.19 -12.30 9.12
N VAL A 38 11.95 -11.02 8.86
CA VAL A 38 10.95 -10.60 7.89
C VAL A 38 11.41 -11.04 6.49
N VAL A 39 10.51 -11.69 5.75
CA VAL A 39 10.76 -12.13 4.36
C VAL A 39 11.23 -10.91 3.55
N PRO A 40 12.34 -11.01 2.78
CA PRO A 40 12.82 -9.90 1.98
C PRO A 40 11.75 -9.49 0.98
N VAL A 41 11.15 -8.32 1.24
CA VAL A 41 10.15 -7.72 0.38
C VAL A 41 10.87 -7.21 -0.87
N SER A 42 10.77 -7.95 -1.98
CA SER A 42 11.20 -7.41 -3.26
C SER A 42 10.29 -6.22 -3.60
N THR A 43 10.89 -5.11 -4.05
CA THR A 43 10.23 -3.80 -4.25
C THR A 43 9.14 -3.79 -5.34
N GLY A 44 8.67 -4.96 -5.81
CA GLY A 44 7.68 -5.13 -6.86
C GLY A 44 6.47 -6.01 -6.52
N GLU A 45 6.54 -6.87 -5.50
CA GLU A 45 5.54 -7.94 -5.26
C GLU A 45 5.07 -8.03 -3.81
N VAL A 46 4.92 -6.88 -3.13
CA VAL A 46 4.34 -6.90 -1.78
C VAL A 46 2.89 -7.35 -1.89
N SER A 47 2.54 -8.46 -1.24
CA SER A 47 1.15 -8.87 -1.13
C SER A 47 0.41 -8.02 -0.10
N VAL A 48 -0.93 -7.95 -0.16
CA VAL A 48 -1.73 -7.30 0.89
C VAL A 48 -1.49 -7.94 2.25
N ALA A 49 -1.35 -9.27 2.30
CA ALA A 49 -1.08 -10.00 3.55
C ALA A 49 0.26 -9.58 4.14
N THR A 50 1.32 -9.58 3.32
CA THR A 50 2.65 -9.13 3.73
C THR A 50 2.62 -7.69 4.24
N LEU A 51 1.90 -6.78 3.56
CA LEU A 51 1.79 -5.39 4.00
C LEU A 51 1.14 -5.27 5.40
N LYS A 52 0.11 -6.07 5.68
CA LYS A 52 -0.54 -6.12 6.99
C LYS A 52 0.41 -6.63 8.07
N GLU A 53 1.06 -7.76 7.84
CA GLU A 53 2.03 -8.37 8.78
C GLU A 53 3.15 -7.39 9.16
N LEU A 54 3.69 -6.67 8.17
CA LEU A 54 4.71 -5.65 8.39
C LEU A 54 4.18 -4.48 9.20
N SER A 55 2.95 -4.06 8.92
CA SER A 55 2.31 -2.96 9.66
C SER A 55 2.08 -3.33 11.13
N GLU A 56 1.64 -4.56 11.40
CA GLU A 56 1.49 -5.07 12.76
C GLU A 56 2.82 -5.14 13.50
N LEU A 57 3.89 -5.59 12.83
CA LEU A 57 5.23 -5.58 13.41
C LEU A 57 5.66 -4.16 13.77
N ILE A 58 5.45 -3.19 12.89
CA ILE A 58 5.77 -1.78 13.18
C ILE A 58 4.95 -1.28 14.36
N ALA A 59 3.63 -1.52 14.39
CA ALA A 59 2.75 -1.07 15.47
C ALA A 59 3.15 -1.65 16.84
N ARG A 60 3.65 -2.89 16.89
CA ARG A 60 4.13 -3.53 18.14
C ARG A 60 5.40 -2.87 18.69
N HIS A 61 6.29 -2.37 17.83
CA HIS A 61 7.64 -1.94 18.23
C HIS A 61 7.86 -0.42 18.18
N ASN A 62 7.17 0.29 17.28
CA ASN A 62 7.37 1.73 17.07
C ASN A 62 6.25 2.54 17.71
N LYS A 63 6.56 3.22 18.81
CA LYS A 63 5.59 4.07 19.53
C LYS A 63 5.25 5.39 18.82
N ARG A 64 6.01 5.79 17.79
CA ARG A 64 5.77 7.07 17.10
C ARG A 64 6.17 7.00 15.63
N ILE A 65 5.18 6.82 14.78
CA ILE A 65 5.35 6.89 13.33
C ILE A 65 5.38 8.37 12.92
N PRO A 66 6.31 8.80 12.04
CA PRO A 66 6.34 10.18 11.58
C PRO A 66 5.05 10.56 10.84
N VAL A 67 4.50 11.74 11.14
CA VAL A 67 3.25 12.25 10.51
C VAL A 67 3.34 12.27 8.98
N THR A 68 4.52 12.54 8.44
CA THR A 68 4.77 12.53 6.99
C THR A 68 4.53 11.17 6.35
N ILE A 69 4.74 10.06 7.08
CA ILE A 69 4.47 8.71 6.59
C ILE A 69 2.97 8.46 6.55
N TYR A 70 2.21 8.87 7.57
CA TYR A 70 0.74 8.80 7.52
C TYR A 70 0.17 9.62 6.36
N GLN A 71 0.68 10.83 6.15
CA GLN A 71 0.25 11.69 5.04
C GLN A 71 0.56 11.05 3.69
N LEU A 72 1.76 10.47 3.52
CA LEU A 72 2.14 9.73 2.31
C LEU A 72 1.21 8.53 2.08
N PHE A 73 0.97 7.74 3.13
CA PHE A 73 0.13 6.54 3.06
C PHE A 73 -1.31 6.90 2.67
N TRP A 74 -1.88 7.92 3.31
CA TRP A 74 -3.21 8.42 3.00
C TRP A 74 -3.32 8.95 1.57
N SER A 75 -2.33 9.75 1.11
CA SER A 75 -2.27 10.26 -0.26
C SER A 75 -2.32 9.14 -1.30
N ILE A 76 -1.59 8.03 -1.06
CA ILE A 76 -1.59 6.86 -1.95
C ILE A 76 -2.98 6.20 -1.99
N ILE A 77 -3.65 6.06 -0.85
CA ILE A 77 -4.99 5.48 -0.75
C ILE A 77 -5.98 6.31 -1.57
N GLU A 78 -5.99 7.63 -1.39
CA GLU A 78 -6.90 8.53 -2.08
C GLU A 78 -6.65 8.55 -3.59
N ALA A 79 -5.39 8.68 -4.03
CA ALA A 79 -5.04 8.65 -5.45
C ALA A 79 -5.48 7.34 -6.13
N ARG A 80 -5.35 6.20 -5.41
CA ARG A 80 -5.81 4.91 -5.92
C ARG A 80 -7.34 4.81 -5.97
N ARG A 81 -8.06 5.38 -4.99
CA ARG A 81 -9.53 5.45 -4.97
C ARG A 81 -10.06 6.29 -6.11
N GLU A 82 -9.52 7.48 -6.34
CA GLU A 82 -9.89 8.33 -7.47
C GLU A 82 -9.73 7.60 -8.81
N ARG A 83 -8.62 6.88 -8.98
CA ARG A 83 -8.38 6.09 -10.19
C ARG A 83 -9.35 4.92 -10.32
N HIS A 84 -9.68 4.25 -9.22
CA HIS A 84 -10.67 3.18 -9.20
C HIS A 84 -12.05 3.70 -9.63
N LEU A 85 -12.49 4.85 -9.08
CA LEU A 85 -13.75 5.49 -9.46
C LEU A 85 -13.81 5.84 -10.95
N LEU A 86 -12.69 6.31 -11.54
CA LEU A 86 -12.62 6.55 -12.98
C LEU A 86 -12.83 5.26 -13.78
N PHE A 87 -12.15 4.17 -13.42
CA PHE A 87 -12.28 2.91 -14.14
C PHE A 87 -13.63 2.22 -13.92
N LEU A 88 -14.29 2.42 -12.78
CA LEU A 88 -15.68 1.97 -12.58
C LEU A 88 -16.64 2.67 -13.55
N LYS A 89 -16.49 3.99 -13.76
CA LYS A 89 -17.31 4.74 -14.75
C LYS A 89 -17.09 4.24 -16.18
N ILE A 90 -15.83 3.93 -16.52
CA ILE A 90 -15.48 3.36 -17.83
C ILE A 90 -16.11 1.96 -18.00
N ALA A 91 -15.98 1.09 -17.00
CA ALA A 91 -16.55 -0.26 -17.03
C ALA A 91 -18.09 -0.25 -17.13
N ALA A 92 -18.75 0.70 -16.46
CA ALA A 92 -20.21 0.87 -16.55
C ALA A 92 -20.66 1.31 -17.95
N SER A 93 -19.84 2.10 -18.66
CA SER A 93 -20.13 2.58 -20.01
C SER A 93 -19.80 1.55 -21.09
N ASN A 94 -18.83 0.67 -20.82
CA ASN A 94 -18.42 -0.41 -21.72
C ASN A 94 -18.10 -1.67 -20.90
N PRO A 95 -19.07 -2.58 -20.72
CA PRO A 95 -18.91 -3.78 -19.91
C PRO A 95 -17.90 -4.77 -20.52
N ASP A 96 -16.65 -4.68 -20.07
CA ASP A 96 -15.58 -5.63 -20.40
C ASP A 96 -15.23 -6.47 -19.15
N PRO A 97 -15.40 -7.81 -19.19
CA PRO A 97 -15.04 -8.70 -18.08
C PRO A 97 -13.59 -8.56 -17.59
N LYS A 98 -12.66 -8.24 -18.49
CA LYS A 98 -11.25 -8.01 -18.13
C LYS A 98 -11.09 -6.72 -17.32
N ILE A 99 -11.81 -5.67 -17.69
CA ILE A 99 -11.82 -4.40 -16.94
C ILE A 99 -12.45 -4.62 -15.56
N GLN A 100 -13.54 -5.39 -15.48
CA GLN A 100 -14.17 -5.72 -14.20
C GLN A 100 -13.21 -6.46 -13.26
N LYS A 101 -12.56 -7.53 -13.75
CA LYS A 101 -11.57 -8.28 -12.97
C LYS A 101 -10.42 -7.39 -12.46
N ASN A 102 -9.94 -6.47 -13.30
CA ASN A 102 -8.91 -5.53 -12.91
C ASN A 102 -9.40 -4.55 -11.84
N ASN A 103 -10.65 -4.09 -11.93
CA ASN A 103 -11.28 -3.24 -10.92
C ASN A 103 -11.42 -3.97 -9.58
N ASP A 104 -11.85 -5.23 -9.58
CA ASP A 104 -11.98 -6.03 -8.35
C ASP A 104 -10.61 -6.23 -7.68
N THR A 105 -9.58 -6.53 -8.48
CA THR A 105 -8.20 -6.66 -7.99
C THR A 105 -7.68 -5.34 -7.41
N HIS A 106 -7.97 -4.22 -8.06
CA HIS A 106 -7.56 -2.89 -7.58
C HIS A 106 -8.31 -2.49 -6.30
N SER A 107 -9.59 -2.85 -6.18
CA SER A 107 -10.38 -2.66 -4.96
C SER A 107 -9.82 -3.46 -3.79
N HIS A 108 -9.52 -4.75 -3.99
CA HIS A 108 -8.87 -5.60 -2.99
C HIS A 108 -7.53 -4.99 -2.51
N TRP A 109 -6.74 -4.43 -3.42
CA TRP A 109 -5.50 -3.75 -3.07
C TRP A 109 -5.72 -2.48 -2.24
N ILE A 110 -6.73 -1.65 -2.57
CA ILE A 110 -7.07 -0.45 -1.79
C ILE A 110 -7.51 -0.82 -0.37
N ASN A 111 -8.34 -1.87 -0.23
CA ASN A 111 -8.78 -2.35 1.08
C ASN A 111 -7.57 -2.80 1.90
N GLY A 112 -6.66 -3.56 1.29
CA GLY A 112 -5.40 -3.95 1.92
C GLY A 112 -4.54 -2.79 2.39
N LEU A 113 -4.39 -1.74 1.58
CA LEU A 113 -3.69 -0.51 1.98
C LEU A 113 -4.39 0.20 3.14
N THR A 114 -5.72 0.24 3.13
CA THR A 114 -6.52 0.89 4.17
C THR A 114 -6.39 0.16 5.50
N ASP A 115 -6.45 -1.17 5.47
CA ASP A 115 -6.25 -2.01 6.65
C ASP A 115 -4.86 -1.82 7.24
N ALA A 116 -3.81 -1.84 6.40
CA ALA A 116 -2.44 -1.58 6.82
C ALA A 116 -2.27 -0.16 7.43
N PHE A 117 -2.91 0.85 6.83
CA PHE A 117 -2.93 2.21 7.37
C PHE A 117 -3.59 2.27 8.76
N ASN A 118 -4.68 1.55 8.97
CA ASN A 118 -5.39 1.55 10.26
C ASN A 118 -4.65 0.79 11.37
N ILE A 119 -3.73 -0.11 11.01
CA ILE A 119 -2.89 -0.84 11.97
C ILE A 119 -1.77 0.05 12.50
N LEU A 120 -1.20 0.89 11.65
CA LEU A 120 -0.13 1.82 11.98
C LEU A 120 -0.67 3.00 12.81
#